data_AF-A0AAW4PVW0-F1
#
_entry.id   AF-A0AAW4PVW0-F1
#
_cell.length_a   1.000
_cell.length_b   1.000
_cell.length_c   1.000
_cell.angle_alpha   90.00
_cell.angle_beta   90.00
_cell.angle_gamma   90.00
#
_symmetry.space_group_name_H-M   'P 1'
#
loop_
_entity.id
_entity.type
_entity.pdbx_description
1 polymer ?
#
loop_
_entity_poly.entity_id
_entity_poly.type
_entity_poly.pdbx_seq_one_letter_code
_entity_poly.pdbx_strand_id
1 'polypeptide(L)' 'MNDLQATGEVRHIGVSNFSVDRLETARDASETPIVTNHIEYNPSTD' A
#
# COMPACT_ATOMS: atom_id res chain seq x y z
N MET A 1 -0.35 -3.81 10.32
CA MET A 1 -0.11 -4.43 9.00
C MET A 1 1.16 -5.26 9.02
N ASN A 2 2.32 -4.70 9.44
CA ASN A 2 3.56 -5.48 9.64
C ASN A 2 3.34 -6.68 10.56
N ASP A 3 2.71 -6.50 11.72
CA ASP A 3 2.45 -7.61 12.65
C ASP A 3 1.65 -8.75 12.03
N LEU A 4 0.62 -8.43 11.23
CA LEU A 4 -0.19 -9.45 10.55
C LEU A 4 0.60 -10.22 9.50
N GLN A 5 1.56 -9.57 8.83
CA GLN A 5 2.46 -10.24 7.90
C GLN A 5 3.48 -11.09 8.66
N ALA A 6 4.03 -10.57 9.76
CA ALA A 6 5.00 -11.24 10.59
C ALA A 6 4.43 -12.50 11.26
N THR A 7 3.15 -12.48 11.66
CA THR A 7 2.46 -13.67 12.19
C THR A 7 1.95 -14.61 11.10
N GLY A 8 2.08 -14.24 9.82
CA GLY A 8 1.68 -15.06 8.68
C GLY A 8 0.17 -15.05 8.39
N GLU A 9 -0.60 -14.18 9.05
CA GLU A 9 -2.04 -14.02 8.81
C GLU A 9 -2.32 -13.42 7.42
N VAL A 10 -1.38 -12.64 6.89
CA VAL A 10 -1.42 -12.12 5.51
C VAL A 10 -0.09 -12.31 4.81
N ARG A 11 -0.12 -12.56 3.49
CA ARG A 11 1.10 -12.76 2.69
C ARG A 11 1.72 -11.44 2.22
N HIS A 12 0.87 -10.46 1.88
CA HIS A 12 1.28 -9.18 1.31
C HIS A 12 0.40 -8.06 1.84
N ILE A 13 0.94 -6.84 1.83
CA ILE A 13 0.23 -5.63 2.22
C ILE A 13 0.31 -4.59 1.09
N GLY A 14 -0.72 -3.77 1.01
CA GLY A 14 -0.85 -2.70 0.02
C GLY A 14 -1.65 -1.54 0.61
N VAL A 15 -1.72 -0.46 -0.15
CA VAL A 15 -2.55 0.71 0.15
C VAL A 15 -3.54 0.96 -0.97
N SER A 16 -4.47 1.89 -0.76
CA SER A 16 -5.45 2.28 -1.78
C SER A 16 -5.63 3.79 -1.76
N ASN A 17 -5.63 4.40 -2.95
CA ASN A 17 -5.83 5.83 -3.17
C ASN A 17 -4.83 6.72 -2.41
N PHE A 18 -3.58 6.30 -2.32
CA PHE A 18 -2.52 7.15 -1.76
C PHE A 18 -1.98 8.07 -2.85
N SER A 19 -1.78 9.35 -2.51
CA SER A 19 -0.96 10.26 -3.31
C SER A 19 0.51 9.79 -3.33
N VAL A 20 1.33 10.39 -4.20
CA VAL A 20 2.77 10.07 -4.27
C VAL A 20 3.44 10.24 -2.91
N ASP A 21 3.33 11.41 -2.27
CA ASP A 21 3.96 11.68 -0.96
C ASP A 21 3.49 10.72 0.14
N ARG A 22 2.19 10.36 0.13
CA ARG A 22 1.65 9.38 1.08
C ARG A 22 2.19 7.99 0.82
N LEU A 23 2.32 7.59 -0.44
CA LEU A 23 2.90 6.30 -0.81
C LEU A 23 4.38 6.23 -0.41
N GLU A 24 5.14 7.31 -0.61
CA GLU A 24 6.53 7.41 -0.15
C GLU A 24 6.63 7.28 1.37
N THR A 25 5.84 8.08 2.10
CA THR A 25 5.77 8.00 3.56
C THR A 25 5.40 6.59 4.06
N ALA A 26 4.46 5.92 3.39
CA ALA A 26 4.06 4.57 3.74
C ALA A 26 5.17 3.53 3.47
N ARG A 27 5.97 3.72 2.41
CA ARG A 27 7.11 2.86 2.10
C ARG A 27 8.23 3.05 3.14
N ASP A 28 8.48 4.28 3.58
CA ASP A 28 9.50 4.56 4.59
C ASP A 28 9.11 4.06 5.98
N ALA A 29 7.82 4.11 6.31
CA ALA A 29 7.30 3.69 7.62
C ALA A 29 7.06 2.17 7.74
N SER A 30 7.08 1.41 6.65
CA SER A 30 6.68 0.00 6.64
C SER A 30 7.86 -0.95 6.56
N GLU A 31 8.00 -1.83 7.55
CA GLU A 31 8.99 -2.92 7.55
C GLU A 31 8.69 -3.98 6.48
N THR A 32 7.41 -4.23 6.21
CA THR A 32 6.97 -5.09 5.11
C THR A 32 6.79 -4.27 3.83
N PRO A 33 7.21 -4.75 2.65
CA PRO A 33 7.01 -4.02 1.39
C PRO A 33 5.53 -3.74 1.08
N ILE A 34 5.21 -2.49 0.73
CA ILE A 34 3.94 -2.10 0.13
C ILE A 34 3.97 -2.51 -1.35
N VAL A 35 3.24 -3.56 -1.72
CA VAL A 35 3.33 -4.14 -3.08
C VAL A 35 2.31 -3.57 -4.07
N THR A 36 1.36 -2.77 -3.60
CA THR A 36 0.36 -2.12 -4.46
C THR A 36 -0.15 -0.81 -3.87
N ASN A 37 -0.52 0.12 -4.75
CA ASN A 37 -1.40 1.25 -4.46
C ASN A 37 -2.60 1.13 -5.39
N HIS A 38 -3.73 0.62 -4.87
CA HIS A 38 -4.94 0.44 -5.66
C HIS A 38 -5.66 1.77 -5.81
N ILE A 39 -5.63 2.33 -7.02
CA ILE A 39 -6.25 3.61 -7.36
C ILE A 39 -7.49 3.40 -8.23
N GLU A 40 -8.40 4.37 -8.17
CA GLU A 40 -9.37 4.53 -9.26
C GLU A 40 -8.63 4.85 -10.56
N TYR A 41 -8.94 4.10 -11.61
CA TYR A 41 -8.37 4.31 -12.94
C TYR A 41 -9.43 3.96 -13.99
N ASN A 42 -10.03 4.98 -14.61
CA ASN A 42 -10.99 4.82 -15.69
C ASN A 42 -10.84 5.94 -16.74
N PRO A 43 -11.34 5.74 -17.98
CA PRO A 43 -11.19 6.73 -19.06
C PRO A 43 -11.89 8.08 -18.83
N SER A 44 -12.79 8.15 -17.85
CA SER A 44 -13.65 9.31 -17.57
C SER A 44 -13.24 10.09 -16.32
N THR A 45 -12.09 9.78 -15.72
CA THR A 45 -11.51 10.55 -14.62
C THR A 45 -10.30 11.33 -15.13
N ASP A 46 -10.49 12.63 -15.26
CA ASP A 46 -9.46 13.66 -15.05
C ASP A 46 -9.62 14.17 -13.61
#